data_AF-A0ABD1BUI4-F1
#
_entry.id   AF-A0ABD1BUI4-F1
#
_cell.length_a   1.000
_cell.length_b   1.000
_cell.length_c   1.000
_cell.angle_alpha   90.00
_cell.angle_beta   90.00
_cell.angle_gamma   90.00
#
_symmetry.space_group_name_H-M   'P 1'
#
loop_
_entity.id
_entity.type
_entity.pdbx_description
1 polymer ?
#
loop_
_entity_poly.entity_id
_entity_poly.type
_entity_poly.pdbx_seq_one_letter_code
_entity_poly.pdbx_strand_id
1 'polypeptide(L)'
;MTTTFISSISMQARVSASTTRFSLKKHVSIFNNGKTNNLSFSLQCSMPARLAVSCAAKQETMEKVSEIVKKQLSLPDDQKVTAGTKFTELGADSLDTVEIVMGLEEEFGITMAEERAKEIATVQQAAELIEELVLEKTA
;
A
#
# COMPACT_ATOMS: atom_id res chain seq x y z
N MET A 1 -32.00 -11.15 -44.94
CA MET A 1 -32.47 -11.18 -43.53
C MET A 1 -32.00 -12.51 -42.96
N THR A 2 -31.09 -12.69 -42.01
CA THR A 2 -30.29 -11.83 -41.13
C THR A 2 -29.04 -12.64 -40.74
N THR A 3 -27.92 -11.95 -40.62
CA THR A 3 -26.56 -12.44 -40.38
C THR A 3 -26.35 -12.96 -38.96
N THR A 4 -25.73 -14.14 -38.83
CA THR A 4 -25.20 -14.70 -37.58
C THR A 4 -23.89 -14.03 -37.22
N PHE A 5 -23.83 -13.32 -36.08
CA PHE A 5 -22.58 -12.81 -35.50
C PHE A 5 -22.16 -13.71 -34.33
N ILE A 6 -21.07 -14.46 -34.53
CA ILE A 6 -20.30 -15.14 -33.48
C ILE A 6 -19.12 -14.21 -33.17
N SER A 7 -19.05 -13.67 -31.96
CA SER A 7 -17.89 -12.93 -31.48
C SER A 7 -17.21 -13.75 -30.38
N SER A 8 -16.22 -14.55 -30.76
CA SER A 8 -15.25 -15.16 -29.85
C SER A 8 -13.92 -14.45 -30.05
N ILE A 9 -13.59 -13.51 -29.16
CA ILE A 9 -12.28 -12.86 -29.14
C ILE A 9 -11.37 -13.71 -28.25
N SER A 10 -10.56 -14.53 -28.91
CA SER A 10 -9.43 -15.24 -28.31
C SER A 10 -8.18 -14.40 -28.54
N MET A 11 -7.66 -13.74 -27.50
CA MET A 11 -6.33 -13.11 -27.55
C MET A 11 -5.28 -14.17 -27.22
N GLN A 12 -4.48 -14.54 -28.23
CA GLN A 12 -3.23 -15.26 -28.07
C GLN A 12 -2.09 -14.24 -28.01
N ALA A 13 -1.39 -14.19 -26.88
CA ALA A 13 -0.11 -13.51 -26.77
C ALA A 13 1.01 -14.56 -26.84
N ARG A 14 1.84 -14.48 -27.89
CA ARG A 14 3.02 -15.32 -28.09
C ARG A 14 4.14 -14.45 -28.64
N VAL A 15 5.15 -14.10 -27.84
CA VAL A 15 6.49 -13.79 -28.33
C VAL A 15 7.56 -14.22 -27.32
N SER A 16 8.30 -15.24 -27.76
CA SER A 16 9.74 -15.57 -27.62
C SER A 16 10.50 -15.44 -26.30
N ALA A 17 11.12 -16.58 -25.97
CA ALA A 17 12.20 -16.80 -25.02
C ALA A 17 13.50 -16.03 -25.35
N SER A 18 14.30 -15.76 -24.31
CA SER A 18 15.76 -15.68 -24.45
C SER A 18 16.46 -16.18 -23.19
N THR A 19 17.18 -17.26 -23.42
CA THR A 19 18.18 -17.93 -22.59
C THR A 19 19.27 -16.98 -22.11
N THR A 20 19.57 -16.97 -20.81
CA THR A 20 20.97 -16.93 -20.37
C THR A 20 21.11 -17.50 -18.96
N ARG A 21 21.65 -18.71 -18.89
CA ARG A 21 22.27 -19.23 -17.68
C ARG A 21 23.52 -18.40 -17.43
N PHE A 22 23.67 -17.82 -16.24
CA PHE A 22 24.97 -17.34 -15.78
C PHE A 22 25.27 -17.96 -14.42
N SER A 23 25.94 -19.10 -14.48
CA SER A 23 26.72 -19.65 -13.37
C SER A 23 28.05 -18.91 -13.37
N LEU A 24 28.55 -18.43 -12.23
CA LEU A 24 29.93 -18.68 -11.78
C LEU A 24 30.36 -17.82 -10.58
N LYS A 25 30.85 -18.55 -9.58
CA LYS A 25 32.10 -18.35 -8.82
C LYS A 25 32.20 -17.19 -7.83
N LYS A 26 32.08 -17.61 -6.58
CA LYS A 26 32.86 -17.19 -5.41
C LYS A 26 34.31 -16.76 -5.75
N HIS A 27 34.69 -15.68 -5.08
CA HIS A 27 35.98 -15.40 -4.44
C HIS A 27 37.22 -15.24 -5.32
N VAL A 28 37.73 -14.00 -5.37
CA VAL A 28 39.16 -13.71 -5.48
C VAL A 28 39.46 -12.49 -4.60
N SER A 29 40.37 -12.68 -3.64
CA SER A 29 41.07 -11.61 -2.93
C SER A 29 42.06 -10.94 -3.88
N ILE A 30 42.17 -9.61 -3.90
CA ILE A 30 43.40 -8.94 -4.34
C ILE A 30 43.79 -7.89 -3.30
N PHE A 31 44.94 -8.17 -2.72
CA PHE A 31 45.67 -7.41 -1.73
C PHE A 31 46.71 -6.53 -2.44
N ASN A 32 46.77 -5.30 -1.96
CA ASN A 32 47.94 -4.43 -1.72
C ASN A 32 48.48 -3.39 -2.71
N ASN A 33 48.78 -2.28 -2.02
CA ASN A 33 49.89 -1.35 -2.16
C ASN A 33 49.90 -0.32 -3.30
N GLY A 34 49.46 0.87 -2.91
CA GLY A 34 50.40 1.98 -2.84
C GLY A 34 50.36 2.97 -3.99
N LYS A 35 50.42 4.24 -3.58
CA LYS A 35 50.92 5.40 -4.34
C LYS A 35 49.89 6.18 -5.17
N THR A 36 49.49 7.30 -4.56
CA THR A 36 49.40 8.66 -5.13
C THR A 36 48.28 9.01 -6.12
N ASN A 37 47.50 9.99 -5.65
CA ASN A 37 47.18 11.28 -6.28
C ASN A 37 46.28 11.31 -7.53
N ASN A 38 45.26 12.18 -7.41
CA ASN A 38 44.36 12.71 -8.42
C ASN A 38 43.28 11.76 -8.92
N LEU A 39 42.20 11.69 -8.13
CA LEU A 39 40.89 11.29 -8.63
C LEU A 39 40.05 12.55 -8.79
N SER A 40 40.05 13.09 -10.00
CA SER A 40 38.91 13.85 -10.53
C SER A 40 37.71 12.91 -10.53
N PHE A 41 36.93 12.98 -9.44
CA PHE A 41 35.67 12.27 -9.32
C PHE A 41 34.60 13.13 -9.97
N SER A 42 34.25 12.79 -11.20
CA SER A 42 33.05 13.29 -11.85
C SER A 42 31.85 12.81 -11.04
N LEU A 43 31.39 13.69 -10.15
CA LEU A 43 30.24 13.49 -9.28
C LEU A 43 28.98 13.47 -10.16
N GLN A 44 28.50 12.27 -10.50
CA GLN A 44 27.22 12.15 -11.19
C GLN A 44 26.50 10.85 -10.83
N CYS A 45 25.80 10.89 -9.70
CA CYS A 45 24.35 10.71 -9.61
C CYS A 45 23.94 11.04 -8.16
N SER A 46 23.87 12.34 -7.83
CA SER A 46 23.35 12.82 -6.55
C SER A 46 21.83 12.76 -6.61
N MET A 47 21.27 11.60 -6.30
CA MET A 47 19.86 11.52 -5.90
C MET A 47 19.85 11.74 -4.38
N PRO A 48 19.37 12.90 -3.87
CA PRO A 48 19.01 12.93 -2.46
C PRO A 48 17.88 11.91 -2.29
N ALA A 49 18.00 11.04 -1.30
CA ALA A 49 16.91 10.21 -0.83
C ALA A 49 15.72 11.13 -0.57
N ARG A 50 14.78 11.13 -1.53
CA ARG A 50 13.56 11.92 -1.46
C ARG A 50 12.80 11.36 -0.28
N LEU A 51 12.78 12.14 0.79
CA LEU A 51 12.11 11.87 2.05
C LEU A 51 10.76 11.22 1.75
N ALA A 52 10.68 9.91 1.97
CA ALA A 52 9.41 9.22 2.03
C ALA A 52 8.78 9.70 3.33
N VAL A 53 7.95 10.74 3.22
CA VAL A 53 6.99 11.06 4.28
C VAL A 53 6.04 9.87 4.30
N SER A 54 6.30 8.91 5.18
CA SER A 54 5.26 8.04 5.67
C SER A 54 4.36 8.97 6.48
N CYS A 55 3.25 9.40 5.88
CA CYS A 55 2.15 10.00 6.61
C CYS A 55 1.82 9.02 7.73
N ALA A 56 2.30 9.36 8.93
CA ALA A 56 2.10 8.60 10.13
C ALA A 56 0.90 9.24 10.79
N ALA A 57 -0.29 8.77 10.42
CA ALA A 57 -1.47 9.01 11.23
C ALA A 57 -1.11 8.79 12.71
N LYS A 58 -1.63 9.65 13.59
CA LYS A 58 -1.46 9.52 15.05
C LYS A 58 -1.74 8.08 15.45
N GLN A 59 -0.83 7.57 16.27
CA GLN A 59 -0.88 6.17 16.71
C GLN A 59 -2.20 5.84 17.42
N GLU A 60 -2.77 6.79 18.17
CA GLU A 60 -4.08 6.68 18.81
C GLU A 60 -5.22 6.47 17.79
N THR A 61 -5.24 7.22 16.68
CA THR A 61 -6.26 7.04 15.63
C THR A 61 -6.14 5.67 15.00
N MET A 62 -4.91 5.23 14.68
CA MET A 62 -4.65 3.91 14.10
C MET A 62 -5.12 2.78 15.02
N GLU A 63 -4.85 2.88 16.32
CA GLU A 63 -5.27 1.90 17.32
C GLU A 63 -6.79 1.80 17.38
N LYS A 64 -7.50 2.93 17.50
CA LYS A 64 -8.98 2.96 17.47
C LYS A 64 -9.59 2.40 16.20
N VAL A 65 -9.05 2.77 15.03
CA VAL A 65 -9.51 2.24 13.74
C VAL A 65 -9.34 0.72 13.71
N SER A 66 -8.19 0.22 14.18
CA SER A 66 -7.92 -1.22 14.22
C SER A 66 -8.87 -1.97 15.15
N GLU A 67 -9.23 -1.39 16.30
CA GLU A 67 -10.19 -1.96 17.25
C GLU A 67 -11.59 -2.04 16.64
N ILE A 68 -12.06 -0.97 15.98
CA ILE A 68 -13.38 -0.95 15.34
C ILE A 68 -13.45 -2.00 14.23
N VAL A 69 -12.40 -2.10 13.40
CA VAL A 69 -12.34 -3.10 12.32
C VAL A 69 -12.38 -4.52 12.88
N LYS A 70 -11.63 -4.80 13.95
CA LYS A 70 -11.66 -6.11 14.63
C LYS A 70 -13.05 -6.43 15.19
N LYS A 71 -13.71 -5.43 15.78
CA LYS A 71 -15.04 -5.58 16.36
C LYS A 71 -16.10 -5.89 15.30
N GLN A 72 -16.12 -5.16 14.19
CA GLN A 72 -17.10 -5.39 13.12
C GLN A 72 -16.88 -6.72 12.40
N LEU A 73 -15.63 -7.05 12.08
CA LEU A 73 -15.29 -8.30 11.40
C LEU A 73 -15.21 -9.52 12.36
N SER A 74 -15.51 -9.33 13.65
CA SER A 74 -15.40 -10.37 14.69
C SER A 74 -14.05 -11.12 14.66
N LEU A 75 -12.96 -10.39 14.41
CA LEU A 75 -11.62 -10.95 14.32
C LEU A 75 -11.05 -11.21 15.72
N PRO A 76 -10.24 -12.27 15.89
CA PRO A 76 -9.57 -12.52 17.16
C PRO A 76 -8.55 -11.42 17.48
N ASP A 77 -8.32 -11.15 18.77
CA ASP A 77 -7.37 -10.13 19.22
C ASP A 77 -5.94 -10.37 18.70
N ASP A 78 -5.58 -11.65 18.53
CA ASP A 78 -4.32 -12.13 17.97
C ASP A 78 -4.14 -11.81 16.47
N GLN A 79 -5.22 -11.41 15.77
CA GLN A 79 -5.14 -11.02 14.37
C GLN A 79 -4.34 -9.72 14.25
N LYS A 80 -3.22 -9.80 13.53
CA LYS A 80 -2.34 -8.67 13.30
C LYS A 80 -2.93 -7.77 12.21
N VAL A 81 -3.53 -6.67 12.61
CA VAL A 81 -3.95 -5.59 11.71
C VAL A 81 -2.82 -4.58 11.63
N THR A 82 -2.27 -4.35 10.44
CA THR A 82 -1.22 -3.35 10.20
C THR A 82 -1.74 -2.22 9.34
N ALA A 83 -1.04 -1.08 9.33
CA ALA A 83 -1.41 0.08 8.51
C ALA A 83 -1.58 -0.28 7.01
N GLY A 84 -0.71 -1.15 6.49
CA GLY A 84 -0.75 -1.61 5.10
C GLY A 84 -1.76 -2.72 4.81
N THR A 85 -2.44 -3.26 5.82
CA THR A 85 -3.42 -4.33 5.64
C THR A 85 -4.66 -3.78 4.94
N LYS A 86 -5.16 -4.52 3.94
CA LYS A 86 -6.40 -4.18 3.24
C LYS A 86 -7.60 -4.77 3.95
N PHE A 87 -8.75 -4.08 3.89
CA PHE A 87 -9.98 -4.62 4.46
C PHE A 87 -10.42 -5.92 3.78
N THR A 88 -10.23 -6.01 2.47
CA THR A 88 -10.51 -7.23 1.70
C THR A 88 -9.61 -8.41 2.07
N GLU A 89 -8.39 -8.16 2.55
CA GLU A 89 -7.48 -9.21 3.05
C GLU A 89 -7.90 -9.73 4.42
N LEU A 90 -8.62 -8.91 5.20
CA LEU A 90 -9.23 -9.29 6.47
C LEU A 90 -10.59 -10.00 6.29
N GLY A 91 -11.05 -10.15 5.05
CA GLY A 91 -12.33 -10.78 4.73
C GLY A 91 -13.54 -9.85 4.80
N ALA A 92 -13.32 -8.53 4.83
CA ALA A 92 -14.42 -7.56 4.74
C ALA A 92 -15.08 -7.62 3.36
N ASP A 93 -16.40 -7.78 3.34
CA ASP A 93 -17.23 -7.58 2.15
C ASP A 93 -17.60 -6.09 1.98
N SER A 94 -18.21 -5.79 0.84
CA SER A 94 -18.85 -4.53 0.50
C SER A 94 -19.82 -4.03 1.57
N LEU A 95 -20.56 -4.92 2.25
CA LEU A 95 -21.45 -4.55 3.35
C LEU A 95 -20.65 -4.21 4.62
N ASP A 96 -19.68 -5.05 4.98
CA ASP A 96 -18.84 -4.83 6.16
C ASP A 96 -18.09 -3.49 6.09
N THR A 97 -17.67 -3.10 4.89
CA THR A 97 -17.00 -1.81 4.66
C THR A 97 -17.93 -0.64 5.02
N VAL A 98 -19.22 -0.73 4.70
CA VAL A 98 -20.22 0.30 5.08
C VAL A 98 -20.41 0.32 6.60
N GLU A 99 -20.51 -0.84 7.25
CA GLU A 99 -20.66 -0.92 8.71
C GLU A 99 -19.44 -0.39 9.47
N ILE A 100 -18.23 -0.67 8.96
CA ILE A 100 -16.98 -0.13 9.50
C ILE A 100 -16.97 1.40 9.39
N VAL A 101 -17.31 1.95 8.23
CA VAL A 101 -17.35 3.40 8.00
C VAL A 101 -18.35 4.07 8.94
N MET A 102 -19.56 3.52 9.08
CA MET A 102 -20.55 4.04 10.01
C MET A 102 -20.06 4.02 11.47
N GLY A 103 -19.38 2.94 11.89
CA GLY A 103 -18.79 2.86 13.23
C GLY A 103 -17.66 3.87 13.46
N LEU A 104 -16.85 4.15 12.43
CA LEU A 104 -15.82 5.19 12.47
C LEU A 104 -16.42 6.60 12.57
N GLU A 105 -17.47 6.88 11.79
CA GLU A 105 -18.20 8.16 11.87
C GLU A 105 -18.79 8.40 13.25
N GLU A 106 -19.39 7.37 13.86
CA GLU A 106 -19.97 7.44 15.20
C GLU A 106 -18.90 7.62 16.30
N GLU A 107 -17.80 6.85 16.27
CA GLU A 107 -16.74 6.93 17.28
C GLU A 107 -16.03 8.29 17.30
N PHE A 108 -15.73 8.83 16.11
CA PHE A 108 -15.04 10.12 15.99
C PHE A 108 -16.00 11.31 15.88
N GLY A 109 -17.30 11.06 15.75
CA GLY A 109 -18.33 12.08 15.57
C GLY A 109 -18.09 12.94 14.33
N ILE A 110 -17.66 12.33 13.23
CA ILE A 110 -17.37 12.99 11.94
C ILE A 110 -18.38 12.55 10.87
N THR A 111 -18.35 13.19 9.71
CA THR A 111 -19.17 12.78 8.56
C THR A 111 -18.24 12.56 7.37
N MET A 112 -18.17 11.32 6.91
CA MET A 112 -17.37 10.92 5.76
C MET A 112 -18.28 10.87 4.53
N ALA A 113 -17.82 11.42 3.41
CA ALA A 113 -18.56 11.27 2.16
C ALA A 113 -18.49 9.81 1.68
N GLU A 114 -19.62 9.25 1.23
CA GLU A 114 -19.70 7.86 0.77
C GLU A 114 -18.70 7.54 -0.36
N GLU A 115 -18.44 8.51 -1.24
CA GLU A 115 -17.44 8.38 -2.30
C GLU A 115 -16.03 8.18 -1.74
N ARG A 116 -15.66 8.96 -0.72
CA ARG A 116 -14.35 8.85 -0.05
C ARG A 116 -14.25 7.57 0.74
N ALA A 117 -15.32 7.17 1.42
CA ALA A 117 -15.40 5.93 2.17
C ALA A 117 -15.18 4.69 1.29
N LYS A 118 -15.72 4.68 0.08
CA LYS A 118 -15.54 3.58 -0.90
C LYS A 118 -14.13 3.51 -1.48
N GLU A 119 -13.40 4.62 -1.50
CA GLU A 119 -12.01 4.67 -1.96
C GLU A 119 -11.02 4.10 -0.93
N ILE A 120 -11.43 3.97 0.33
CA ILE A 120 -10.58 3.47 1.41
C ILE A 120 -10.39 1.96 1.28
N ALA A 121 -9.19 1.54 0.91
CA ALA A 121 -8.83 0.13 0.77
C ALA A 121 -8.01 -0.40 1.95
N THR A 122 -7.28 0.47 2.65
CA THR A 122 -6.36 0.10 3.75
C THR A 122 -6.70 0.81 5.05
N VAL A 123 -6.27 0.18 6.15
CA VAL A 123 -6.41 0.75 7.51
C VAL A 123 -5.68 2.09 7.63
N GLN A 124 -4.53 2.24 6.97
CA GLN A 124 -3.80 3.51 6.93
C GLN A 124 -4.62 4.63 6.29
N GLN A 125 -5.22 4.36 5.13
CA GLN A 125 -6.04 5.37 4.43
C GLN A 125 -7.24 5.80 5.28
N ALA A 126 -7.84 4.87 6.03
CA ALA A 126 -8.93 5.20 6.95
C ALA A 126 -8.46 6.17 8.04
N ALA A 127 -7.35 5.86 8.71
CA ALA A 127 -6.82 6.69 9.80
C ALA A 127 -6.39 8.09 9.31
N GLU A 128 -5.74 8.18 8.15
CA GLU A 128 -5.36 9.47 7.56
C GLU A 128 -6.58 10.33 7.24
N LEU A 129 -7.62 9.73 6.64
CA LEU A 129 -8.84 10.47 6.30
C LEU A 129 -9.61 10.94 7.54
N ILE A 130 -9.66 10.11 8.58
CA ILE A 130 -10.27 10.49 9.86
C ILE A 130 -9.54 11.68 10.46
N GLU A 131 -8.21 11.70 10.41
CA GLU A 131 -7.44 12.82 10.93
C GLU A 131 -7.68 14.12 10.18
N GLU A 132 -7.78 14.06 8.85
CA GLU A 132 -8.11 15.21 8.02
C GLU A 132 -9.49 15.79 8.41
N LEU A 133 -10.50 14.94 8.56
CA LEU A 133 -11.87 15.36 8.91
C LEU A 133 -11.98 15.84 10.35
N VAL A 134 -11.26 15.24 11.30
CA VAL A 134 -11.21 15.70 12.69
C VAL A 134 -10.56 17.09 12.76
N LEU A 135 -9.53 17.35 11.95
CA LEU A 135 -8.90 18.66 11.87
C LEU A 135 -9.84 19.71 11.27
N GLU A 136 -10.55 19.40 10.17
CA GLU A 136 -11.53 20.32 9.58
C GLU A 136 -12.67 20.65 10.55
N LYS A 137 -13.14 19.68 11.34
CA LYS A 137 -14.22 19.88 12.31
C LYS A 137 -13.79 20.66 13.56
N THR A 138 -12.49 20.69 13.86
CA THR A 138 -11.94 21.40 15.03
C THR A 138 -11.38 22.79 14.72
N ALA A 139 -11.28 23.15 13.43
CA ALA A 139 -10.93 24.48 12.95
C ALA A 139 -12.13 25.43 12.92
#